data_AF-A0A2N3BAV3-F1
#
_entry.id   AF-A0A2N3BAV3-F1
#
_cell.length_a   1.000
_cell.length_b   1.000
_cell.length_c   1.000
_cell.angle_alpha   90.00
_cell.angle_beta   90.00
_cell.angle_gamma   90.00
#
_symmetry.space_group_name_H-M   'P 1'
#
loop_
_entity.id
_entity.type
_entity.pdbx_description
1 polymer ?
#
loop_
_entity_poly.entity_id
_entity_poly.type
_entity_poly.pdbx_seq_one_letter_code
_entity_poly.pdbx_strand_id
1 'polypeptide(L)'
;MPHPDNTPHFNDLERLALGDIAALPPGMLLDLQTTALAETARVKRLRDRLEAGIAQRYEGAAAAERTAQGKTSGTVRVEDEGVVVVADLPKKVSWDQDRLAAMAERIRAAGDDPTEYLEIAYRVPERRFGAWPAAMRKGFADARSETTGKPVFRLEARDR
;
A
#
# COMPACT_ATOMS: atom_id res chain seq x y z
N MET A 1 -37.26 -16.06 24.43
CA MET A 1 -36.07 -15.83 25.27
C MET A 1 -35.68 -14.37 25.11
N PRO A 2 -35.57 -13.58 26.18
CA PRO A 2 -35.17 -12.18 26.05
C PRO A 2 -33.68 -12.16 25.71
N HIS A 3 -33.32 -11.62 24.53
CA HIS A 3 -31.92 -11.29 24.24
C HIS A 3 -31.66 -9.95 24.95
N PRO A 4 -30.77 -9.87 25.95
CA PRO A 4 -30.58 -8.64 26.68
C PRO A 4 -29.87 -7.61 25.79
N ASP A 5 -30.21 -6.34 26.02
CA ASP A 5 -29.58 -5.11 25.53
C ASP A 5 -28.09 -4.95 25.96
N ASN A 6 -27.33 -6.05 25.96
CA ASN A 6 -25.93 -6.11 26.41
C ASN A 6 -25.04 -6.71 25.31
N THR A 7 -25.34 -6.37 24.05
CA THR A 7 -24.55 -6.77 22.89
C THR A 7 -23.45 -5.74 22.66
N PRO A 8 -22.16 -6.12 22.66
CA PRO A 8 -21.09 -5.17 22.41
C PRO A 8 -21.20 -4.59 20.99
N HIS A 9 -21.18 -3.26 20.90
CA HIS A 9 -21.09 -2.52 19.66
C HIS A 9 -19.64 -2.44 19.18
N PHE A 10 -19.43 -1.98 17.95
CA PHE A 10 -18.09 -1.86 17.36
C PHE A 10 -17.10 -1.08 18.23
N ASN A 11 -17.55 0.01 18.86
CA ASN A 11 -16.70 0.83 19.76
C ASN A 11 -16.36 0.13 21.08
N ASP A 12 -17.12 -0.88 21.50
CA ASP A 12 -16.84 -1.62 22.73
C ASP A 12 -15.62 -2.54 22.58
N LEU A 13 -15.21 -2.86 21.34
CA LEU A 13 -14.02 -3.66 21.03
C LEU A 13 -12.74 -3.11 21.66
N GLU A 14 -12.65 -1.80 21.90
CA GLU A 14 -11.49 -1.17 22.55
C GLU A 14 -11.28 -1.66 23.99
N ARG A 15 -12.33 -2.14 24.64
CA ARG A 15 -12.34 -2.54 26.06
C ARG A 15 -12.45 -4.04 26.26
N LEU A 16 -12.74 -4.81 25.22
CA LEU A 16 -12.89 -6.27 25.30
C LEU A 16 -11.53 -6.96 25.21
N ALA A 17 -11.32 -8.00 26.04
CA ALA A 17 -10.16 -8.86 25.89
C ALA A 17 -10.33 -9.76 24.65
N LEU A 18 -9.21 -10.22 24.08
CA LEU A 18 -9.23 -11.11 22.91
C LEU A 18 -10.02 -12.41 23.17
N GLY A 19 -9.97 -12.94 24.39
CA GLY A 19 -10.75 -14.11 24.78
C GLY A 19 -12.26 -13.86 24.76
N ASP A 20 -12.69 -12.66 25.16
CA ASP A 20 -14.10 -12.27 25.15
C ASP A 20 -14.62 -12.09 23.71
N ILE A 21 -13.81 -11.46 22.85
CA ILE A 21 -14.10 -11.34 21.41
C ILE A 21 -14.20 -12.74 20.78
N ALA A 22 -13.25 -13.63 21.09
CA ALA A 22 -13.26 -15.00 20.57
C ALA A 22 -14.47 -15.82 21.03
N ALA A 23 -15.07 -15.49 22.17
CA ALA A 23 -16.26 -16.14 22.70
C ALA A 23 -17.58 -15.59 22.10
N LEU A 24 -17.53 -14.51 21.31
CA LEU A 24 -18.73 -13.95 20.68
C LEU A 24 -19.35 -14.92 19.66
N PRO A 25 -20.69 -14.93 19.51
CA PRO A 25 -21.35 -15.73 18.48
C PRO A 25 -20.85 -15.37 17.06
N PRO A 26 -20.74 -16.34 16.13
CA PRO A 26 -20.24 -16.07 14.77
C PRO A 26 -21.00 -15.00 13.99
N GLY A 27 -22.32 -14.89 14.17
CA GLY A 27 -23.12 -13.83 13.56
C GLY A 27 -22.72 -12.43 14.05
N MET A 28 -22.41 -12.31 15.34
CA MET A 28 -21.94 -11.05 15.92
C MET A 28 -20.52 -10.71 15.46
N LEU A 29 -19.64 -11.72 15.37
CA LEU A 29 -18.30 -11.54 14.78
C LEU A 29 -18.39 -11.06 13.32
N LEU A 30 -19.33 -11.60 12.55
CA LEU A 30 -19.60 -11.16 11.18
C LEU A 30 -20.06 -9.70 11.13
N ASP A 31 -21.03 -9.32 11.97
CA ASP A 31 -21.55 -7.95 12.02
C ASP A 31 -20.45 -6.95 12.44
N LEU A 32 -19.66 -7.29 13.45
CA LEU A 32 -18.52 -6.49 13.90
C LEU A 32 -17.44 -6.38 12.82
N GLN A 33 -17.09 -7.48 12.15
CA GLN A 33 -16.11 -7.47 11.04
C GLN A 33 -16.60 -6.61 9.87
N THR A 34 -17.89 -6.73 9.52
CA THR A 34 -18.51 -5.93 8.45
C THR A 34 -18.50 -4.44 8.80
N THR A 35 -18.85 -4.10 10.04
CA THR A 35 -18.82 -2.72 10.54
C THR A 35 -17.41 -2.16 10.49
N ALA A 36 -16.40 -2.91 10.96
CA ALA A 36 -15.00 -2.48 10.95
C ALA A 36 -14.51 -2.13 9.53
N LEU A 37 -14.83 -2.99 8.55
CA LEU A 37 -14.45 -2.79 7.16
C LEU A 37 -15.12 -1.54 6.56
N ALA A 38 -16.42 -1.36 6.83
CA ALA A 38 -17.18 -0.21 6.36
C ALA A 38 -16.66 1.11 6.96
N GLU A 39 -16.38 1.15 8.26
CA GLU A 39 -15.84 2.32 8.94
C GLU A 39 -14.43 2.65 8.47
N THR A 40 -13.55 1.65 8.33
CA THR A 40 -12.20 1.82 7.80
C THR A 40 -12.25 2.44 6.40
N ALA A 41 -13.13 1.91 5.53
CA ALA A 41 -13.30 2.45 4.19
C ALA A 41 -13.86 3.89 4.20
N ARG A 42 -14.78 4.20 5.13
CA ARG A 42 -15.36 5.55 5.30
C ARG A 42 -14.31 6.56 5.74
N VAL A 43 -13.56 6.25 6.80
CA VAL A 43 -12.51 7.11 7.35
C VAL A 43 -11.44 7.36 6.30
N LYS A 44 -11.01 6.32 5.56
CA LYS A 44 -10.09 6.48 4.43
C LYS A 44 -10.61 7.48 3.40
N ARG A 45 -11.85 7.31 2.92
CA ARG A 45 -12.44 8.23 1.94
C ARG A 45 -12.51 9.67 2.44
N LEU A 46 -12.86 9.87 3.72
CA LEU A 46 -12.93 11.21 4.31
C LEU A 46 -11.55 11.85 4.45
N ARG A 47 -10.55 11.07 4.87
CA ARG A 47 -9.15 11.50 4.91
C ARG A 47 -8.66 11.89 3.52
N ASP A 48 -8.83 11.02 2.53
CA ASP A 48 -8.40 11.27 1.14
C ASP A 48 -9.04 12.56 0.59
N ARG A 49 -10.33 12.80 0.91
CA ARG A 49 -11.04 14.02 0.53
C ARG A 49 -10.50 15.27 1.23
N LEU A 50 -10.18 15.18 2.52
CA LEU A 50 -9.56 16.26 3.28
C LEU A 50 -8.18 16.60 2.71
N GLU A 51 -7.33 15.59 2.48
CA GLU A 51 -6.00 15.76 1.89
C GLU A 51 -6.07 16.40 0.50
N ALA A 52 -7.03 15.99 -0.33
CA ALA A 52 -7.28 16.63 -1.63
C ALA A 52 -7.69 18.11 -1.49
N GLY A 53 -8.53 18.45 -0.51
CA GLY A 53 -8.91 19.84 -0.22
C GLY A 53 -7.73 20.68 0.27
N ILE A 54 -6.87 20.11 1.13
CA ILE A 54 -5.62 20.77 1.58
C ILE A 54 -4.69 21.00 0.39
N ALA A 55 -4.50 20.00 -0.48
CA ALA A 55 -3.69 20.14 -1.69
C ALA A 55 -4.23 21.26 -2.60
N GLN A 56 -5.54 21.25 -2.89
CA GLN A 56 -6.18 22.27 -3.71
C GLN A 56 -6.03 23.69 -3.13
N ARG A 57 -6.09 23.85 -1.80
CA ARG A 57 -5.91 25.15 -1.14
C ARG A 57 -4.48 25.68 -1.28
N TYR A 58 -3.48 24.82 -1.15
CA TYR A 58 -2.08 25.26 -0.98
C TYR A 58 -1.15 24.98 -2.16
N GLU A 59 -1.59 24.25 -3.19
CA GLU A 59 -0.75 23.95 -4.36
C GLU A 59 -0.23 25.21 -5.06
N GLY A 60 -1.10 26.22 -5.23
CA GLY A 60 -0.76 27.48 -5.88
C GLY A 60 0.23 28.31 -5.05
N ALA A 61 -0.05 28.47 -3.76
CA ALA A 61 0.84 29.21 -2.85
C ALA A 61 2.20 28.52 -2.71
N ALA A 62 2.22 27.19 -2.57
CA ALA A 62 3.46 26.41 -2.52
C ALA A 62 4.24 26.48 -3.84
N ALA A 63 3.58 26.49 -4.99
CA ALA A 63 4.23 26.68 -6.29
C ALA A 63 4.86 28.07 -6.41
N ALA A 64 4.12 29.12 -6.05
CA ALA A 64 4.61 30.49 -6.07
C ALA A 64 5.82 30.68 -5.15
N GLU A 65 5.75 30.17 -3.91
CA GLU A 65 6.85 30.22 -2.95
C GLU A 65 8.09 29.47 -3.48
N ARG A 66 7.88 28.31 -4.11
CA ARG A 66 8.96 27.53 -4.70
C ARG A 66 9.65 28.27 -5.85
N THR A 67 8.88 28.92 -6.71
CA THR A 67 9.41 29.77 -7.79
C THR A 67 10.14 30.99 -7.24
N ALA A 68 9.61 31.65 -6.21
CA ALA A 68 10.27 32.78 -5.55
C ALA A 68 11.63 32.40 -4.95
N GLN A 69 11.77 31.18 -4.45
CA GLN A 69 13.05 30.61 -3.99
C GLN A 69 13.95 30.08 -5.12
N GLY A 70 13.57 30.23 -6.40
CA GLY A 70 14.32 29.72 -7.55
C GLY A 70 14.37 28.19 -7.64
N LYS A 71 13.42 27.49 -7.00
CA LYS A 71 13.37 26.03 -6.94
C LYS A 71 12.36 25.48 -7.96
N THR A 72 12.62 24.29 -8.47
CA THR A 72 11.66 23.49 -9.28
C THR A 72 11.15 22.25 -8.54
N SER A 73 11.77 21.91 -7.42
CA SER A 73 11.41 20.79 -6.54
C SER A 73 11.84 21.10 -5.09
N GLY A 74 11.49 20.23 -4.15
CA GLY A 74 11.87 20.29 -2.76
C GLY A 74 10.81 20.96 -1.88
N THR A 75 11.15 21.04 -0.60
CA THR A 75 10.24 21.51 0.45
C THR A 75 10.21 23.03 0.52
N VAL A 76 8.99 23.58 0.64
CA VAL A 76 8.74 24.99 0.97
C VAL A 76 7.79 25.09 2.16
N ARG A 77 7.76 26.26 2.79
CA ARG A 77 6.88 26.56 3.93
C ARG A 77 6.06 27.80 3.60
N VAL A 78 4.75 27.70 3.78
CA VAL A 78 3.79 28.81 3.62
C VAL A 78 3.10 29.00 4.96
N GLU A 79 3.05 30.23 5.47
CA GLU A 79 2.29 30.55 6.66
C GLU A 79 0.91 31.10 6.27
N ASP A 80 -0.14 30.56 6.87
CA ASP A 80 -1.53 30.97 6.66
C ASP A 80 -2.25 30.94 8.02
N GLU A 81 -2.74 32.08 8.49
CA GLU A 81 -3.46 32.24 9.77
C GLU A 81 -2.76 31.57 10.99
N GLY A 82 -1.43 31.67 11.07
CA GLY A 82 -0.64 31.07 12.15
C GLY A 82 -0.38 29.55 12.00
N VAL A 83 -0.79 28.96 10.87
CA VAL A 83 -0.48 27.57 10.50
C VAL A 83 0.66 27.56 9.49
N VAL A 84 1.73 26.83 9.78
CA VAL A 84 2.82 26.60 8.83
C VAL A 84 2.53 25.36 7.98
N VAL A 85 2.21 25.59 6.72
CA VAL A 85 2.00 24.55 5.71
C VAL A 85 3.34 24.16 5.10
N VAL A 86 3.76 22.92 5.33
CA VAL A 86 4.98 22.36 4.76
C VAL A 86 4.60 21.60 3.48
N ALA A 87 4.99 22.13 2.32
CA ALA A 87 4.70 21.53 1.02
C ALA A 87 5.97 20.91 0.44
N ASP A 88 6.06 19.58 0.49
CA ASP A 88 7.16 18.83 -0.13
C ASP A 88 6.83 18.46 -1.57
N LEU A 89 7.79 18.70 -2.48
CA LEU A 89 7.71 18.27 -3.87
C LEU A 89 8.97 17.45 -4.20
N PRO A 90 9.01 16.15 -3.87
CA PRO A 90 10.20 15.35 -4.02
C PRO A 90 10.53 15.14 -5.50
N LYS A 91 11.82 15.11 -5.84
CA LYS A 91 12.24 14.69 -7.18
C LYS A 91 11.95 13.20 -7.34
N LYS A 92 11.19 12.85 -8.38
CA LYS A 92 10.99 11.44 -8.77
C LYS A 92 11.94 11.11 -9.91
N VAL A 93 12.91 10.25 -9.65
CA VAL A 93 13.76 9.67 -10.69
C VAL A 93 13.08 8.39 -11.17
N SER A 94 12.84 8.29 -12.48
CA SER A 94 12.37 7.07 -13.14
C SER A 94 13.40 6.64 -14.15
N TRP A 95 13.75 5.36 -14.13
CA TRP A 95 14.69 4.78 -15.08
C TRP A 95 13.94 3.98 -16.15
N ASP A 96 14.25 4.26 -17.41
CA ASP A 96 13.81 3.45 -18.56
C ASP A 96 14.51 2.09 -18.51
N GLN A 97 13.73 1.04 -18.21
CA GLN A 97 14.26 -0.30 -17.99
C GLN A 97 14.81 -0.92 -19.28
N ASP A 98 14.23 -0.59 -20.44
CA ASP A 98 14.72 -1.11 -21.72
C ASP A 98 16.08 -0.50 -22.04
N ARG A 99 16.27 0.79 -21.74
CA ARG A 99 17.58 1.44 -21.85
C ARG A 99 18.60 0.89 -20.84
N LEU A 100 18.19 0.61 -19.60
CA LEU A 100 19.07 -0.01 -18.61
C LEU A 100 19.48 -1.43 -19.02
N ALA A 101 18.56 -2.24 -19.54
CA ALA A 101 18.86 -3.57 -20.07
C ALA A 101 19.84 -3.49 -21.24
N ALA A 102 19.60 -2.58 -22.19
CA ALA A 102 20.53 -2.34 -23.30
C ALA A 102 21.90 -1.84 -22.82
N MET A 103 21.97 -1.09 -21.72
CA MET A 103 23.24 -0.67 -21.11
C MET A 103 23.98 -1.85 -20.48
N ALA A 104 23.27 -2.71 -19.74
CA ALA A 104 23.86 -3.92 -19.14
C ALA A 104 24.48 -4.82 -20.21
N GLU A 105 23.81 -5.02 -21.35
CA GLU A 105 24.37 -5.80 -22.46
C GLU A 105 25.63 -5.15 -23.07
N ARG A 106 25.67 -3.82 -23.18
CA ARG A 106 26.87 -3.10 -23.66
C ARG A 106 28.05 -3.24 -22.70
N ILE A 107 27.82 -3.12 -21.40
CA ILE A 107 28.85 -3.31 -20.37
C ILE A 107 29.42 -4.74 -20.47
N ARG A 108 28.55 -5.74 -20.57
CA ARG A 108 28.96 -7.13 -20.73
C ARG A 108 29.75 -7.36 -22.02
N ALA A 109 29.34 -6.76 -23.14
CA ALA A 109 30.04 -6.86 -24.42
C ALA A 109 31.43 -6.19 -24.40
N ALA A 110 31.63 -5.20 -23.54
CA ALA A 110 32.92 -4.56 -23.31
C ALA A 110 33.86 -5.39 -22.40
N GLY A 111 33.35 -6.47 -21.79
CA GLY A 111 34.10 -7.35 -20.90
C GLY A 111 33.96 -7.04 -19.41
N ASP A 112 33.18 -6.03 -19.05
CA ASP A 112 32.93 -5.61 -17.67
C ASP A 112 31.68 -6.29 -17.07
N ASP A 113 31.57 -6.30 -15.75
CA ASP A 113 30.39 -6.80 -15.03
C ASP A 113 29.33 -5.69 -14.84
N PRO A 114 28.13 -5.82 -15.42
CA PRO A 114 27.05 -4.85 -15.22
C PRO A 114 26.61 -4.67 -13.77
N THR A 115 26.82 -5.67 -12.91
CA THR A 115 26.38 -5.63 -11.51
C THR A 115 27.18 -4.66 -10.64
N GLU A 116 28.34 -4.21 -11.10
CA GLU A 116 29.12 -3.13 -10.46
C GLU A 116 28.40 -1.77 -10.56
N TYR A 117 27.52 -1.61 -11.55
CA TYR A 117 26.85 -0.34 -11.86
C TYR A 117 25.32 -0.42 -11.69
N LEU A 118 24.75 -1.62 -11.77
CA LEU A 118 23.32 -1.87 -11.79
C LEU A 118 22.93 -2.95 -10.78
N GLU A 119 21.96 -2.65 -9.92
CA GLU A 119 21.28 -3.70 -9.15
C GLU A 119 20.30 -4.44 -10.06
N ILE A 120 20.61 -5.69 -10.41
CA ILE A 120 19.79 -6.52 -11.29
C ILE A 120 18.94 -7.46 -10.45
N ALA A 121 17.63 -7.22 -10.45
CA ALA A 121 16.66 -8.12 -9.84
C ALA A 121 15.86 -8.87 -10.91
N TYR A 122 15.86 -10.19 -10.85
CA TYR A 122 15.00 -11.03 -11.67
C TYR A 122 13.65 -11.23 -10.98
N ARG A 123 12.55 -10.95 -11.69
CA ARG A 123 11.19 -11.15 -11.18
C ARG A 123 10.41 -12.04 -12.13
N VAL A 124 9.89 -13.14 -11.59
CA VAL A 124 8.96 -14.01 -12.28
C VAL A 124 7.57 -13.81 -11.66
N PRO A 125 6.63 -13.12 -12.33
CA PRO A 125 5.27 -13.01 -11.83
C PRO A 125 4.62 -14.40 -11.72
N GLU A 126 4.07 -14.76 -10.56
CA GLU A 126 3.51 -16.10 -10.33
C GLU A 126 2.40 -16.46 -11.33
N ARG A 127 1.57 -15.47 -11.72
CA ARG A 127 0.56 -15.65 -12.77
C ARG A 127 1.18 -16.09 -14.11
N ARG A 128 2.35 -15.55 -14.45
CA ARG A 128 3.07 -15.90 -15.68
C ARG A 128 3.74 -17.26 -15.54
N PHE A 129 4.35 -17.54 -14.38
CA PHE A 129 4.93 -18.84 -14.06
C PHE A 129 3.90 -19.97 -14.19
N GLY A 130 2.70 -19.80 -13.63
CA GLY A 130 1.61 -20.79 -13.73
C GLY A 130 1.13 -21.07 -15.16
N ALA A 131 1.27 -20.09 -16.07
CA ALA A 131 0.90 -20.22 -17.47
C ALA A 131 2.00 -20.88 -18.34
N TRP A 132 3.19 -21.14 -17.79
CA TRP A 132 4.30 -21.72 -18.55
C TRP A 132 4.13 -23.23 -18.80
N PRO A 133 4.70 -23.75 -19.91
CA PRO A 133 4.84 -25.19 -20.12
C PRO A 133 5.56 -25.88 -18.95
N ALA A 134 5.18 -27.13 -18.65
CA ALA A 134 5.71 -27.87 -17.51
C ALA A 134 7.24 -27.99 -17.50
N ALA A 135 7.86 -28.15 -18.67
CA ALA A 135 9.32 -28.23 -18.80
C ALA A 135 10.03 -26.94 -18.35
N MET A 136 9.48 -25.77 -18.69
CA MET A 136 10.04 -24.48 -18.28
C MET A 136 9.83 -24.23 -16.78
N ARG A 137 8.65 -24.60 -16.23
CA ARG A 137 8.41 -24.52 -14.78
C ARG A 137 9.41 -25.36 -13.97
N LYS A 138 9.73 -26.56 -14.46
CA LYS A 138 10.69 -27.47 -13.79
C LYS A 138 12.07 -26.83 -13.65
N GLY A 139 12.56 -26.11 -14.66
CA GLY A 139 13.88 -25.46 -14.62
C GLY A 139 13.99 -24.31 -13.61
N PHE A 140 12.87 -23.73 -13.19
CA PHE A 140 12.81 -22.62 -12.22
C PHE A 140 12.34 -23.08 -10.84
N ALA A 141 12.03 -24.37 -10.67
CA ALA A 141 11.48 -24.91 -9.42
C ALA A 141 12.47 -24.75 -8.26
N ASP A 142 13.76 -24.99 -8.50
CA ASP A 142 14.81 -24.91 -7.46
C ASP A 142 15.06 -23.47 -6.98
N ALA A 143 14.76 -22.47 -7.82
CA ALA A 143 14.85 -21.05 -7.48
C ALA A 143 13.57 -20.51 -6.82
N ARG A 144 12.52 -21.33 -6.70
CA ARG A 144 11.22 -20.92 -6.16
C ARG A 144 11.03 -21.48 -4.76
N SER A 145 10.79 -20.59 -3.79
CA SER A 145 10.39 -20.95 -2.43
C SER A 145 8.95 -20.54 -2.18
N GLU A 146 8.13 -21.46 -1.66
CA GLU A 146 6.79 -21.13 -1.15
C GLU A 146 6.85 -21.03 0.37
N THR A 147 6.44 -19.87 0.89
CA THR A 147 6.20 -19.69 2.33
C THR A 147 4.74 -19.34 2.52
N THR A 148 4.12 -19.93 3.54
CA THR A 148 2.75 -19.60 3.88
C THR A 148 2.71 -18.28 4.63
N GLY A 149 1.82 -17.38 4.20
CA GLY A 149 1.52 -16.17 4.94
C GLY A 149 0.71 -16.45 6.21
N LYS A 150 0.47 -15.40 7.00
CA LYS A 150 -0.46 -15.48 8.13
C LYS A 150 -1.88 -15.76 7.61
N PRO A 151 -2.67 -16.60 8.30
CA PRO A 151 -4.06 -16.84 7.91
C PRO A 151 -4.87 -15.55 7.99
N VAL A 152 -5.77 -15.35 7.03
CA VAL A 152 -6.70 -14.22 6.98
C VAL A 152 -8.11 -14.79 7.08
N PHE A 153 -8.88 -14.34 8.08
CA PHE A 153 -10.24 -14.80 8.32
C PHE A 153 -11.24 -13.77 7.79
N ARG A 154 -12.11 -14.20 6.88
CA ARG A 154 -13.29 -13.45 6.44
C ARG A 154 -14.52 -14.25 6.82
N LEU A 155 -15.44 -13.62 7.52
CA LEU A 155 -16.74 -14.19 7.87
C LEU A 155 -17.72 -13.83 6.76
N GLU A 156 -18.55 -14.78 6.35
CA GLU A 156 -19.61 -14.59 5.35
C GLU A 156 -20.87 -15.32 5.82
N ALA A 157 -22.05 -14.75 5.54
CA ALA A 157 -23.31 -15.43 5.79
C ALA A 157 -23.49 -16.56 4.77
N ARG A 158 -24.15 -17.66 5.17
CA ARG A 158 -24.49 -18.72 4.22
C ARG A 158 -25.56 -18.23 3.26
N ASP A 159 -25.27 -18.23 1.96
CA ASP A 159 -26.29 -18.05 0.93
C ASP A 159 -27.36 -19.15 1.08
N ARG A 160 -28.63 -18.74 1.16
CA ARG A 160 -29.77 -19.64 1.25
C ARG A 160 -30.19 -20.11 -0.14
#